data_AF-A0A6J4SXT5-F1
#
_entry.id   AF-A0A6J4SXT5-F1
#
_cell.length_a   1.000
_cell.length_b   1.000
_cell.length_c   1.000
_cell.angle_alpha   90.00
_cell.angle_beta   90.00
_cell.angle_gamma   90.00
#
_symmetry.space_group_name_H-M   'P 1'
#
loop_
_entity.id
_entity.type
_entity.pdbx_description
1 polymer ?
#
loop_
_entity_poly.entity_id
_entity_poly.type
_entity_poly.pdbx_seq_one_letter_code
_entity_poly.pdbx_strand_id
1 'polypeptide(L)'
;MAGVRQLFTDHPRSLGMGWARHGVGAVGIGLSMIGAGAACLVHAMVPGWFTETAGRTVVRLHGKLQQRRADASDPESWPDYEI
;
A
#
# COMPACT_ATOMS: atom_id res chain seq x y z
N MET A 1 -13.47 -20.34 9.60
CA MET A 1 -12.98 -19.70 8.36
C MET A 1 -13.78 -18.43 8.13
N ALA A 2 -13.14 -17.31 7.79
CA ALA A 2 -13.86 -16.08 7.49
C ALA A 2 -14.68 -16.25 6.19
N GLY A 3 -15.93 -15.78 6.18
CA GLY A 3 -16.78 -15.81 4.99
C GLY A 3 -16.45 -14.68 3.99
N VAL A 4 -16.91 -14.83 2.75
CA VAL A 4 -16.71 -13.83 1.66
C VAL A 4 -17.10 -12.41 2.13
N ARG A 5 -18.24 -12.26 2.82
CA ARG A 5 -18.68 -10.96 3.34
C ARG A 5 -17.68 -10.33 4.31
N GLN A 6 -17.08 -11.13 5.18
CA GLN A 6 -16.11 -10.64 6.16
C GLN A 6 -14.85 -10.10 5.47
N LEU A 7 -14.38 -10.79 4.44
CA LEU A 7 -13.18 -10.41 3.69
C LEU A 7 -13.38 -9.16 2.83
N PHE A 8 -14.53 -9.03 2.16
CA PHE A 8 -14.72 -7.96 1.18
C PHE A 8 -15.54 -6.78 1.71
N THR A 9 -16.46 -6.97 2.65
CA THR A 9 -17.30 -5.86 3.13
C THR A 9 -16.91 -5.42 4.53
N ASP A 10 -16.70 -6.36 5.44
CA ASP A 10 -16.47 -6.02 6.85
C ASP A 10 -15.03 -5.52 7.08
N HIS A 11 -14.04 -6.08 6.38
CA HIS A 11 -12.66 -5.62 6.43
C HIS A 11 -12.46 -4.15 6.01
N PRO A 12 -12.84 -3.69 4.80
CA PRO A 12 -12.66 -2.26 4.48
C PRO A 12 -13.47 -1.36 5.42
N ARG A 13 -14.64 -1.82 5.90
CA ARG A 13 -15.46 -1.06 6.85
C ARG A 13 -14.78 -0.90 8.21
N SER A 14 -14.04 -1.89 8.70
CA SER A 14 -13.28 -1.76 9.95
C SER A 14 -12.19 -0.68 9.88
N LEU A 15 -11.80 -0.28 8.67
CA LEU A 15 -10.85 0.80 8.41
C LEU A 15 -11.55 2.13 8.06
N GLY A 16 -12.88 2.22 8.24
CA GLY A 16 -13.67 3.38 7.85
C GLY A 16 -13.82 3.57 6.33
N MET A 17 -13.56 2.53 5.52
CA MET A 17 -13.54 2.60 4.07
C MET A 17 -14.68 1.80 3.41
N GLY A 18 -15.14 2.27 2.25
CA GLY A 18 -15.90 1.45 1.32
C GLY A 18 -14.99 0.51 0.53
N TRP A 19 -15.53 -0.62 0.07
CA TRP A 19 -14.79 -1.63 -0.71
C TRP A 19 -14.03 -1.05 -1.91
N ALA A 20 -14.70 -0.21 -2.70
CA ALA A 20 -14.07 0.39 -3.89
C ALA A 20 -12.89 1.31 -3.55
N ARG A 21 -13.01 2.13 -2.49
CA ARG A 21 -11.93 3.03 -2.05
C ARG A 21 -10.71 2.23 -1.58
N HIS A 22 -10.95 1.22 -0.76
CA HIS A 22 -9.88 0.35 -0.26
C HIS A 22 -9.24 -0.46 -1.40
N GLY A 23 -10.05 -1.09 -2.26
CA GLY A 23 -9.56 -1.89 -3.39
C GLY A 23 -8.74 -1.08 -4.41
N VAL A 24 -9.21 0.09 -4.80
CA VAL A 24 -8.43 0.99 -5.71
C VAL A 24 -7.15 1.46 -5.03
N GLY A 25 -7.19 1.77 -3.73
CA GLY A 25 -6.02 2.11 -2.93
C GLY A 25 -4.97 0.99 -2.93
N ALA A 26 -5.39 -0.23 -2.64
CA ALA A 26 -4.56 -1.42 -2.64
C ALA A 26 -3.94 -1.71 -4.02
N VAL A 27 -4.73 -1.61 -5.10
CA VAL A 27 -4.21 -1.78 -6.48
C VAL A 27 -3.14 -0.73 -6.80
N GLY A 28 -3.35 0.54 -6.44
CA GLY A 28 -2.36 1.60 -6.68
C GLY A 28 -1.04 1.39 -5.93
N ILE A 29 -1.12 0.90 -4.68
CA ILE A 29 0.05 0.51 -3.90
C ILE A 29 0.75 -0.68 -4.56
N GLY A 30 0.02 -1.74 -4.91
CA GLY A 30 0.57 -2.94 -5.55
C GLY A 30 1.28 -2.64 -6.87
N LEU A 31 0.66 -1.85 -7.76
CA LEU A 31 1.29 -1.44 -9.02
C LEU A 31 2.56 -0.60 -8.79
N SER A 32 2.57 0.25 -7.77
CA SER A 32 3.78 1.01 -7.39
C SER A 32 4.90 0.10 -6.90
N MET A 33 4.58 -0.93 -6.11
CA MET A 33 5.55 -1.92 -5.64
C MET A 33 6.11 -2.76 -6.78
N ILE A 34 5.26 -3.22 -7.70
CA ILE A 34 5.67 -3.96 -8.90
C ILE A 34 6.64 -3.10 -9.75
N GLY A 35 6.28 -1.84 -10.00
CA GLY A 35 7.14 -0.91 -10.75
C GLY A 35 8.49 -0.65 -10.06
N ALA A 36 8.49 -0.47 -8.73
CA ALA A 36 9.70 -0.32 -7.94
C ALA A 36 10.59 -1.57 -7.99
N GLY A 37 9.99 -2.76 -7.86
CA GLY A 37 10.69 -4.03 -7.99
C GLY A 37 11.31 -4.20 -9.37
N ALA A 38 10.55 -3.93 -10.44
CA ALA A 38 11.05 -3.97 -11.81
C ALA A 38 12.23 -2.99 -12.01
N ALA A 39 12.12 -1.76 -11.50
CA ALA A 39 13.21 -0.78 -11.56
C ALA A 39 14.48 -1.28 -10.84
N CYS A 40 14.32 -1.91 -9.67
CA CYS A 40 15.43 -2.51 -8.92
C CYS A 40 16.12 -3.65 -9.70
N LEU A 41 15.34 -4.52 -10.36
CA LEU A 41 15.87 -5.59 -11.19
C LEU A 41 16.64 -5.05 -12.41
N VAL A 42 16.12 -4.00 -13.05
CA VAL A 42 16.84 -3.34 -14.16
C VAL A 42 18.13 -2.68 -13.66
N HIS A 43 18.10 -2.03 -12.49
CA HIS A 43 19.30 -1.48 -11.86
C HIS A 43 20.37 -2.56 -11.58
N ALA A 44 19.96 -3.75 -11.14
CA ALA A 44 20.88 -4.86 -10.92
C ALA A 44 21.57 -5.33 -12.22
N MET A 45 20.90 -5.19 -13.37
CA MET A 45 21.50 -5.48 -14.69
C MET A 45 22.35 -4.30 -15.21
N VAL A 46 21.93 -3.07 -14.93
CA VAL A 46 22.60 -1.83 -15.38
C VAL A 46 22.69 -0.85 -14.21
N PRO A 47 23.80 -0.86 -13.44
CA PRO A 47 23.96 -0.09 -12.19
C PRO A 47 23.83 1.44 -12.30
N GLY A 48 23.70 1.99 -13.51
CA GLY A 48 23.43 3.43 -13.75
C GLY A 48 21.96 3.78 -13.96
N TRP A 49 21.06 2.81 -14.14
CA TRP A 49 19.65 3.06 -14.40
C TRP A 49 18.82 2.95 -13.13
N PHE A 50 17.79 3.79 -13.00
CA PHE A 50 16.81 3.77 -11.90
C PHE A 50 17.41 3.79 -10.48
N THR A 51 18.56 4.44 -10.30
CA THR A 51 19.41 4.40 -9.09
C THR A 51 18.68 4.61 -7.78
N GLU A 52 17.62 5.42 -7.76
CA GLU A 52 16.86 5.72 -6.55
C GLU A 52 15.37 5.43 -6.68
N THR A 53 14.91 4.92 -7.83
CA THR A 53 13.49 4.76 -8.13
C THR A 53 12.80 3.83 -7.12
N ALA A 54 13.42 2.68 -6.83
CA ALA A 54 12.87 1.72 -5.88
C ALA A 54 12.84 2.28 -4.45
N GLY A 55 13.97 2.82 -3.96
CA GLY A 55 14.09 3.39 -2.61
C GLY A 55 13.13 4.56 -2.38
N ARG A 56 13.07 5.53 -3.30
CA ARG A 56 12.12 6.65 -3.24
C ARG A 56 10.67 6.16 -3.25
N THR A 57 10.36 5.10 -3.99
CA THR A 57 9.01 4.54 -4.02
C THR A 57 8.63 3.89 -2.70
N VAL A 58 9.53 3.12 -2.07
CA VAL A 58 9.31 2.52 -0.75
C VAL A 58 9.07 3.60 0.30
N VAL A 59 9.92 4.63 0.38
CA VAL A 59 9.75 5.74 1.33
C VAL A 59 8.43 6.47 1.11
N ARG A 60 8.06 6.74 -0.15
CA ARG A 60 6.80 7.39 -0.50
C ARG A 60 5.59 6.54 -0.10
N LEU A 61 5.62 5.23 -0.37
CA LEU A 61 4.52 4.34 -0.02
C LEU A 61 4.40 4.20 1.50
N HIS A 62 5.50 4.00 2.21
CA HIS A 62 5.52 3.97 3.67
C HIS A 62 4.92 5.24 4.27
N GLY A 63 5.34 6.42 3.81
CA GLY A 63 4.76 7.70 4.24
C GLY A 63 3.25 7.78 3.98
N LYS A 64 2.76 7.26 2.84
CA LYS A 64 1.32 7.20 2.55
C LYS A 64 0.56 6.27 3.51
N LEU A 65 1.13 5.13 3.90
CA LEU A 65 0.49 4.22 4.85
C LEU A 65 0.41 4.87 6.24
N GLN A 66 1.51 5.47 6.72
CA GLN A 66 1.53 6.20 7.98
C GLN A 66 0.54 7.38 7.99
N GLN A 67 0.46 8.13 6.89
CA GLN A 67 -0.48 9.24 6.76
C GLN A 67 -1.93 8.75 6.79
N ARG A 68 -2.25 7.66 6.08
CA ARG A 68 -3.59 7.08 6.13
C ARG A 68 -3.97 6.69 7.55
N ARG A 69 -3.08 6.03 8.29
CA ARG A 69 -3.28 5.72 9.71
C ARG A 69 -3.53 6.99 10.53
N ALA A 70 -2.72 8.02 10.34
CA ALA A 70 -2.88 9.27 11.08
C ALA A 70 -4.23 9.96 10.81
N ASP A 71 -4.77 9.80 9.61
CA ASP A 71 -6.05 10.38 9.18
C ASP A 71 -7.29 9.54 9.61
N ALA A 72 -7.11 8.47 10.40
CA ALA A 72 -8.24 7.68 10.92
C ALA A 72 -9.17 8.48 11.81
N SER A 73 -10.40 7.99 11.93
CA SER A 73 -11.25 8.31 13.07
C SER A 73 -10.71 7.80 14.41
N ASP A 74 -10.02 6.64 14.43
CA ASP A 74 -9.34 6.08 15.60
C ASP A 74 -7.96 5.51 15.23
N PRO A 75 -6.90 6.35 15.18
CA PRO A 75 -5.57 5.94 14.76
C PRO A 75 -4.94 4.86 15.63
N GLU A 76 -5.25 4.82 16.93
CA GLU A 76 -4.68 3.85 17.86
C GLU A 76 -5.22 2.43 17.61
N SER A 77 -6.45 2.32 17.13
CA SER A 77 -7.04 1.05 16.71
C SER A 77 -6.67 0.62 15.27
N TRP A 78 -6.09 1.52 14.47
CA TRP A 78 -5.76 1.23 13.07
C TRP A 78 -4.44 0.44 12.98
N PRO A 79 -4.42 -0.72 12.29
CA PRO A 79 -3.17 -1.40 11.95
C PRO A 79 -2.16 -0.50 11.22
N ASP A 80 -0.88 -0.61 11.62
CA ASP A 80 0.20 0.29 11.19
C ASP A 80 0.51 0.26 9.69
N TYR A 81 0.35 -0.89 9.05
CA TYR A 81 0.82 -1.12 7.67
C TYR A 81 -0.31 -1.52 6.72
N GLU A 82 -1.55 -1.20 7.08
CA GLU A 82 -2.72 -1.58 6.30
C GLU A 82 -2.84 -0.73 5.02
N ILE A 83 -3.16 -1.38 3.90
CA ILE A 83 -3.17 -0.82 2.54
C ILE A 83 -4.50 -0.20 2.10
#